data_AF-A0A3N5NPW2-F1
#
_entry.id   AF-A0A3N5NPW2-F1
#
_cell.length_a   1.000
_cell.length_b   1.000
_cell.length_c   1.000
_cell.angle_alpha   90.00
_cell.angle_beta   90.00
_cell.angle_gamma   90.00
#
_symmetry.space_group_name_H-M   'P 1'
#
loop_
_entity.id
_entity.type
_entity.pdbx_description
1 polymer ?
#
loop_
_entity_poly.entity_id
_entity_poly.type
_entity_poly.pdbx_seq_one_letter_code
_entity_poly.pdbx_strand_id
1 'polypeptide(L)'
;MTIFLQTGIICCAALLLTAMLTVPAEARIQCRGNFQMTKYGPIATPYCEEEQIAFVARSYGQNVTGSQVRKNPLMKVYLCQTLGYDSRLKGSCAGYGPDSYAPAR
;
A
#
# COMPACT_ATOMS: atom_id res chain seq x y z
N MET A 1 29.54 48.94 -23.28
CA MET A 1 28.61 48.88 -22.14
C MET A 1 27.50 47.84 -22.35
N THR A 2 27.78 46.73 -23.04
CA THR A 2 26.81 45.70 -23.44
C THR A 2 27.17 44.29 -22.91
N ILE A 3 28.42 44.07 -22.51
CA ILE A 3 28.92 42.77 -22.02
C ILE A 3 28.43 42.47 -20.59
N PHE A 4 28.28 43.50 -19.74
CA PHE A 4 27.80 43.35 -18.35
C PHE A 4 26.31 43.03 -18.22
N LEU A 5 25.52 43.22 -19.29
CA LEU A 5 24.08 42.92 -19.28
C LEU A 5 23.81 41.44 -19.64
N GLN A 6 24.72 40.79 -20.37
CA GLN A 6 24.58 39.38 -20.79
C GLN A 6 24.90 38.38 -19.68
N THR A 7 25.81 38.71 -18.77
CA THR A 7 26.21 37.82 -17.66
C THR A 7 25.15 37.70 -16.56
N GLY A 8 24.28 38.70 -16.40
CA GLY A 8 23.17 38.65 -15.43
C GLY A 8 22.01 37.74 -15.86
N ILE A 9 21.78 37.59 -17.17
CA ILE A 9 20.65 36.81 -17.71
C ILE A 9 20.96 35.30 -17.71
N ILE A 10 22.22 34.93 -17.90
CA ILE A 10 22.66 33.51 -17.93
C ILE A 10 22.59 32.88 -16.53
N CYS A 11 22.80 33.67 -15.46
CA CYS A 11 22.74 33.17 -14.08
C CYS A 11 21.30 32.81 -13.63
N CYS A 12 20.29 33.54 -14.10
CA CYS A 12 18.89 33.28 -13.75
C CYS A 12 18.30 32.06 -14.47
N ALA A 13 18.78 31.73 -15.67
CA ALA A 13 18.29 30.58 -16.44
C ALA A 13 18.74 29.23 -15.84
N ALA A 14 19.92 29.19 -15.19
CA ALA A 14 20.44 27.98 -14.57
C ALA A 14 19.68 27.56 -13.29
N LEU A 15 19.13 28.53 -12.56
CA LEU A 15 18.36 28.29 -11.32
C LEU A 15 16.93 27.78 -11.58
N LEU A 16 16.36 28.07 -12.75
CA LEU A 16 15.02 27.62 -13.12
C LEU A 16 14.99 26.17 -13.64
N LEU A 17 16.12 25.64 -14.12
CA LEU A 17 16.18 24.29 -14.71
C LEU A 17 16.23 23.15 -13.68
N THR A 18 16.64 23.41 -12.44
CA THR A 18 16.76 22.37 -11.39
C THR A 18 15.44 22.06 -10.69
N ALA A 19 14.41 22.90 -10.85
CA ALA A 19 13.11 22.71 -10.19
C ALA A 19 12.22 21.62 -10.83
N MET A 20 12.57 21.10 -12.02
CA MET A 20 11.70 20.16 -12.77
C MET A 20 12.07 18.67 -12.62
N LEU A 21 13.09 18.32 -11.82
CA LEU A 21 13.57 16.93 -11.67
C LEU A 21 13.15 16.25 -10.37
N THR A 22 12.16 16.80 -9.64
CA THR A 22 11.57 16.10 -8.49
C THR A 22 10.54 15.09 -8.99
N VAL A 23 10.99 13.96 -9.54
CA VAL A 23 10.12 12.80 -9.69
C VAL A 23 9.77 12.36 -8.28
N PRO A 24 8.48 12.32 -7.89
CA PRO A 24 8.12 11.79 -6.59
C PRO A 24 8.62 10.34 -6.54
N ALA A 25 9.55 10.06 -5.63
CA ALA A 25 9.92 8.69 -5.33
C ALA A 25 8.67 8.03 -4.73
N GLU A 26 7.91 7.30 -5.54
CA GLU A 26 6.90 6.38 -5.04
C GLU A 26 7.63 5.35 -4.18
N ALA A 27 7.67 5.59 -2.88
CA ALA A 27 8.13 4.62 -1.91
C ALA A 27 7.18 3.42 -1.98
N ARG A 28 7.53 2.43 -2.81
CA ARG A 28 6.74 1.21 -2.93
C ARG A 28 6.78 0.47 -1.61
N ILE A 29 5.61 0.31 -0.99
CA ILE A 29 5.43 -0.52 0.19
C ILE A 29 5.76 -1.96 -0.18
N GLN A 30 6.75 -2.55 0.49
CA GLN A 30 7.07 -3.96 0.35
C GLN A 30 6.34 -4.76 1.43
N CYS A 31 5.31 -5.49 1.03
CA CYS A 31 4.60 -6.40 1.92
C CYS A 31 5.21 -7.81 1.85
N ARG A 32 5.36 -8.46 3.01
CA ARG A 32 5.51 -9.92 3.10
C ARG A 32 4.50 -10.44 4.10
N GLY A 33 3.49 -11.14 3.59
CA GLY A 33 2.32 -11.45 4.40
C GLY A 33 1.67 -10.17 4.92
N ASN A 34 1.40 -10.16 6.23
CA ASN A 34 0.75 -9.04 6.93
C ASN A 34 1.68 -7.87 7.26
N PHE A 35 2.96 -7.97 6.94
CA PHE A 35 3.96 -7.03 7.41
C PHE A 35 4.51 -6.17 6.28
N GLN A 36 4.55 -4.86 6.52
CA GLN A 36 5.36 -3.93 5.78
C GLN A 36 6.83 -4.09 6.20
N MET A 37 7.70 -4.31 5.23
CA MET A 37 9.14 -4.40 5.45
C MET A 37 9.76 -3.00 5.44
N THR A 38 10.42 -2.63 6.53
CA THR A 38 11.15 -1.37 6.68
C THR A 38 12.59 -1.61 7.07
N LYS A 39 13.44 -0.57 7.03
CA LYS A 39 14.82 -0.64 7.55
C LYS A 39 14.91 -0.94 9.06
N TYR A 40 13.83 -0.75 9.80
CA TYR A 40 13.76 -0.98 11.25
C TYR A 40 13.12 -2.33 11.60
N GLY A 41 12.75 -3.13 10.59
CA GLY A 41 12.10 -4.41 10.77
C GLY A 41 10.67 -4.45 10.22
N PRO A 42 9.98 -5.60 10.40
CA PRO A 42 8.62 -5.80 9.95
C PRO A 42 7.63 -5.05 10.84
N ILE A 43 6.70 -4.31 10.23
CA ILE A 43 5.62 -3.61 10.93
C ILE A 43 4.30 -4.17 10.41
N ALA A 44 3.42 -4.62 11.32
CA ALA A 44 2.07 -5.02 10.95
C ALA A 44 1.28 -3.78 10.53
N THR A 45 0.65 -3.84 9.37
CA THR A 45 -0.15 -2.73 8.86
C THR A 45 -1.44 -3.28 8.24
N PRO A 46 -2.58 -2.53 8.34
CA PRO A 46 -3.58 -2.52 7.26
C PRO A 46 -2.84 -2.18 5.96
N TYR A 47 -3.35 -2.08 4.74
CA TYR A 47 -2.45 -2.16 3.55
C TYR A 47 -1.86 -3.57 3.41
N CYS A 48 -0.83 -3.98 4.17
CA CYS A 48 -0.21 -5.28 3.93
C CYS A 48 -1.10 -6.46 4.35
N GLU A 49 -1.87 -6.32 5.42
CA GLU A 49 -2.94 -7.28 5.76
C GLU A 49 -3.97 -7.41 4.63
N GLU A 50 -4.44 -6.29 4.06
CA GLU A 50 -5.42 -6.34 2.97
C GLU A 50 -4.83 -6.88 1.65
N GLU A 51 -3.56 -6.59 1.36
CA GLU A 51 -2.86 -7.21 0.23
C GLU A 51 -2.71 -8.72 0.43
N GLN A 52 -2.52 -9.19 1.67
CA GLN A 52 -2.50 -10.61 1.99
C GLN A 52 -3.87 -11.26 1.79
N ILE A 53 -4.96 -10.61 2.22
CA ILE A 53 -6.34 -11.07 1.95
C ILE A 53 -6.56 -11.18 0.45
N ALA A 54 -6.19 -10.14 -0.31
CA ALA A 54 -6.33 -10.14 -1.76
C ALA A 54 -5.45 -11.17 -2.46
N PHE A 55 -4.23 -11.41 -1.96
CA PHE A 55 -3.34 -12.46 -2.46
C PHE A 55 -3.96 -13.84 -2.29
N VAL A 56 -4.49 -14.15 -1.10
CA VAL A 56 -5.17 -15.41 -0.83
C VAL A 56 -6.43 -15.52 -1.69
N ALA A 57 -7.29 -14.51 -1.73
CA ALA A 57 -8.50 -14.52 -2.54
C ALA A 57 -8.21 -14.78 -4.04
N ARG A 58 -7.14 -14.18 -4.58
CA ARG A 58 -6.67 -14.47 -5.95
C ARG A 58 -6.23 -15.92 -6.15
N SER A 59 -5.61 -16.54 -5.14
CA SER A 59 -5.28 -17.98 -5.20
C SER A 59 -6.53 -18.88 -5.24
N TYR A 60 -7.69 -18.37 -4.80
CA TYR A 60 -9.01 -19.01 -4.94
C TYR A 60 -9.79 -18.55 -6.18
N GLY A 61 -9.15 -17.84 -7.12
CA GLY A 61 -9.75 -17.42 -8.38
C GLY A 61 -10.52 -16.10 -8.34
N GLN A 62 -10.51 -15.37 -7.22
CA GLN A 62 -11.17 -14.07 -7.13
C GLN A 62 -10.26 -12.94 -7.60
N ASN A 63 -10.75 -12.08 -8.51
CA ASN A 63 -9.97 -10.93 -9.00
C ASN A 63 -10.17 -9.69 -8.12
N VAL A 64 -9.49 -9.66 -6.97
CA VAL A 64 -9.53 -8.57 -6.00
C VAL A 64 -8.13 -8.05 -5.66
N THR A 65 -8.04 -6.76 -5.36
CA THR A 65 -6.80 -6.06 -4.95
C THR A 65 -6.87 -5.68 -3.46
N GLY A 66 -5.73 -5.52 -2.79
CA GLY A 66 -5.75 -5.09 -1.39
C GLY A 66 -6.36 -3.69 -1.22
N SER A 67 -6.22 -2.81 -2.21
CA SER A 67 -6.92 -1.52 -2.25
C SER A 67 -8.44 -1.66 -2.23
N GLN A 68 -9.02 -2.60 -2.97
CA GLN A 68 -10.46 -2.86 -2.96
C GLN A 68 -10.92 -3.40 -1.59
N VAL A 69 -10.15 -4.34 -1.01
CA VAL A 69 -10.43 -4.88 0.33
C VAL A 69 -10.36 -3.78 1.40
N ARG A 70 -9.37 -2.89 1.32
CA ARG A 70 -9.20 -1.78 2.28
C ARG A 70 -10.30 -0.73 2.18
N LYS A 71 -10.70 -0.38 0.96
CA LYS A 71 -11.71 0.66 0.72
C LYS A 71 -13.14 0.17 0.92
N ASN A 72 -13.36 -1.15 0.98
CA ASN A 72 -14.67 -1.75 1.17
C ASN A 72 -14.67 -2.68 2.39
N PRO A 73 -15.10 -2.20 3.57
CA PRO A 73 -15.17 -2.99 4.79
C PRO A 73 -16.02 -4.26 4.66
N LEU A 74 -17.12 -4.19 3.90
CA LEU A 74 -17.99 -5.36 3.66
C LEU A 74 -17.29 -6.42 2.83
N MET A 75 -16.45 -6.03 1.87
CA MET A 75 -15.61 -6.96 1.13
C MET A 75 -14.62 -7.66 2.06
N LYS A 76 -13.95 -6.92 2.97
CA LYS A 76 -13.05 -7.53 3.98
C LYS A 76 -13.79 -8.56 4.83
N VAL A 77 -14.97 -8.21 5.36
CA VAL A 77 -15.83 -9.13 6.12
C VAL A 77 -16.16 -10.37 5.30
N TYR A 78 -16.69 -10.20 4.09
CA TYR A 78 -17.11 -11.30 3.23
C TYR A 78 -15.96 -12.27 2.91
N LEU A 79 -14.79 -11.73 2.52
CA LEU A 79 -13.61 -12.54 2.22
C LEU A 79 -13.11 -13.29 3.46
N CYS A 80 -13.07 -12.63 4.62
CA CYS A 80 -12.63 -13.26 5.86
C CYS A 80 -13.63 -14.29 6.38
N GLN A 81 -14.94 -14.11 6.18
CA GLN A 81 -15.95 -15.13 6.48
C GLN A 81 -15.85 -16.35 5.57
N THR A 82 -15.56 -16.13 4.29
CA THR A 82 -15.55 -17.21 3.30
C THR A 82 -14.22 -17.98 3.30
N LEU A 83 -13.10 -17.28 3.50
CA LEU A 83 -11.75 -17.83 3.35
C LEU A 83 -10.97 -17.89 4.68
N GLY A 84 -11.52 -17.40 5.79
CA GLY A 84 -10.76 -17.18 7.03
C GLY A 84 -10.23 -18.44 7.72
N TYR A 85 -10.63 -19.63 7.30
CA TYR A 85 -9.99 -20.89 7.72
C TYR A 85 -8.62 -21.13 7.06
N ASP A 86 -8.28 -20.40 5.99
CA ASP A 86 -6.95 -20.44 5.42
C ASP A 86 -5.93 -19.92 6.44
N SER A 87 -4.97 -20.78 6.79
CA SER A 87 -3.92 -20.45 7.77
C SER A 87 -3.14 -19.17 7.45
N ARG A 88 -3.05 -18.80 6.17
CA ARG A 88 -2.39 -17.57 5.68
C ARG A 88 -3.13 -16.30 6.09
N LEU A 89 -4.39 -16.40 6.53
CA LEU A 89 -5.25 -15.29 6.92
C LEU A 89 -5.43 -15.14 8.44
N LYS A 90 -4.81 -16.01 9.27
CA LYS A 90 -4.96 -15.94 10.74
C LYS A 90 -4.65 -14.57 11.33
N GLY A 91 -3.73 -13.81 10.73
CA GLY A 91 -3.47 -12.42 11.11
C GLY A 91 -4.51 -11.44 10.52
N SER A 92 -4.58 -11.36 9.18
CA SER A 92 -5.38 -10.36 8.46
C SER A 92 -6.89 -10.46 8.70
N CYS A 93 -7.38 -11.66 9.02
CA CYS A 93 -8.79 -11.96 9.26
C CYS A 93 -9.13 -12.25 10.73
N ALA A 94 -8.21 -12.03 11.69
CA ALA A 94 -8.41 -12.42 13.09
C ALA A 94 -9.74 -11.93 13.70
N GLY A 95 -10.18 -10.71 13.37
CA GLY A 95 -11.45 -10.14 13.88
C GLY A 95 -12.68 -10.39 13.00
N TYR A 96 -12.49 -10.94 11.80
CA TYR A 96 -13.53 -11.11 10.79
C TYR A 96 -13.65 -12.56 10.31
N GLY A 97 -12.93 -13.48 10.94
CA GLY A 97 -12.94 -14.89 10.62
C GLY A 97 -14.25 -15.57 11.03
N PRO A 98 -14.51 -16.79 10.52
CA PRO A 98 -15.76 -17.52 10.74
C PRO A 98 -16.11 -17.69 12.22
N ASP A 99 -15.09 -17.94 13.04
CA ASP A 99 -15.25 -18.18 14.49
C ASP A 99 -15.28 -16.87 15.30
N SER A 100 -14.92 -15.75 14.67
CA SER A 100 -14.61 -14.48 15.36
C SER A 100 -15.66 -13.40 15.11
N TYR A 101 -16.37 -13.48 13.99
CA TYR A 101 -17.28 -12.44 13.51
C TYR A 101 -18.77 -12.71 13.84
N ALA A 102 -19.07 -13.61 14.78
CA ALA A 102 -20.46 -13.80 15.17
C ALA A 102 -20.98 -12.55 15.93
N PRO A 103 -22.24 -12.11 15.72
CA PRO A 103 -22.94 -11.38 16.78
C PRO A 103 -22.99 -12.32 17.98
N ALA A 104 -22.63 -11.82 19.17
CA ALA A 104 -22.64 -12.56 20.44
C ALA A 104 -23.60 -13.77 20.42
N ARG A 105 -23.06 -14.98 20.36
CA ARG A 105 -23.79 -16.18 20.79
C ARG A 105 -23.46 -16.43 22.24
#